data_AF-A0A1Q7PIQ3-F1
#
_entry.id   AF-A0A1Q7PIQ3-F1
#
_cell.length_a   1.000
_cell.length_b   1.000
_cell.length_c   1.000
_cell.angle_alpha   90.00
_cell.angle_beta   90.00
_cell.angle_gamma   90.00
#
_symmetry.space_group_name_H-M   'P 1'
#
loop_
_entity.id
_entity.type
_entity.pdbx_description
1 polymer ?
#
loop_
_entity_poly.entity_id
_entity_poly.type
_entity_poly.pdbx_seq_one_letter_code
_entity_poly.pdbx_strand_id
1 'polypeptide(L)'
;MTRAAGWGDLYTWQVDRGGDTPLFRQVYMEIRSAILARRLSPGTKLPSTRALAGRLGLARASIVSAYEQLLAEGYLTGKVGSGTYISSDLPEPIERRSITRATPRIMRPPRLPLRAKAMHDAALSTAESDHRPFTAGRCSVDARTVEAWRTLTRRAVHSLGPIHLGYSDARGLLELRTTICEYLQAARAVRCEPERVVVTAGTQQALDLAIRILLDRGDEVWVEDPCYPMAAAALRAAGVTLRPIPVDSQGLDVAQGIRLAPRARAAFVTPSNQFPLSVVLSMARRLDLLTWARDAGAWIIEDDYDSEFRYAGRPLASLQGLDDGARTIYVGTLNKALFPGLRIGYAVVPPSLLRAFVNARYLTDRHPPSLYQTVTAEFMRQGHFTAHIRRARLLYREQRDTLVAELTRRGSRLALEAPDQGKHLIAYLHDGRSDVAVEDAALRRGVIVRAISRMYLKARPRSGLMLGFTGYPRAAIISAAAHLTAAVGGSRADSRPPR
;
A
#
# COMPACT_ATOMS: atom_id res chain seq x y z
N MET A 1 35.09 62.47 -19.61
CA MET A 1 34.87 61.63 -18.41
C MET A 1 34.57 60.21 -18.84
N THR A 2 35.58 59.36 -18.77
CA THR A 2 35.61 57.98 -19.26
C THR A 2 34.84 57.06 -18.31
N ARG A 3 33.82 56.38 -18.83
CA ARG A 3 33.05 55.35 -18.09
C ARG A 3 34.01 54.19 -17.77
N ALA A 4 34.30 53.94 -16.50
CA ALA A 4 35.09 52.79 -16.10
C ALA A 4 34.39 51.51 -16.60
N ALA A 5 35.03 50.79 -17.52
CA ALA A 5 34.56 49.48 -17.99
C ALA A 5 34.64 48.49 -16.83
N GLY A 6 33.51 47.90 -16.47
CA GLY A 6 33.46 46.89 -15.41
C GLY A 6 33.87 45.53 -15.95
N TRP A 7 34.36 44.63 -15.09
CA TRP A 7 34.73 43.25 -15.47
C TRP A 7 33.61 42.47 -16.17
N GLY A 8 32.33 42.81 -15.92
CA GLY A 8 31.17 42.24 -16.62
C GLY A 8 31.04 42.66 -18.09
N ASP A 9 31.74 43.71 -18.53
CA ASP A 9 31.78 44.12 -19.94
C ASP A 9 32.74 43.28 -20.79
N LEU A 10 33.71 42.61 -20.17
CA LEU A 10 34.74 41.79 -20.82
C LEU A 10 34.39 40.29 -20.86
N TYR A 11 33.30 39.88 -20.21
CA TYR A 11 32.87 38.49 -20.20
C TYR A 11 32.27 38.08 -21.55
N THR A 12 32.78 37.00 -22.14
CA THR A 12 32.30 36.47 -23.42
C THR A 12 31.01 35.66 -23.20
N TRP A 13 29.90 36.19 -23.69
CA TRP A 13 28.59 35.56 -23.61
C TRP A 13 28.39 34.62 -24.81
N GLN A 14 28.05 33.36 -24.57
CA GLN A 14 27.70 32.42 -25.63
C GLN A 14 26.22 32.03 -25.56
N VAL A 15 25.56 32.04 -26.71
CA VAL A 15 24.17 31.60 -26.89
C VAL A 15 24.10 30.80 -28.19
N ASP A 16 23.36 29.70 -28.17
CA ASP A 16 23.09 28.87 -29.33
C ASP A 16 21.74 29.26 -29.96
N ARG A 17 21.77 29.76 -31.19
CA ARG A 17 20.57 30.18 -31.91
C ARG A 17 19.82 29.01 -32.58
N GLY A 18 20.45 27.85 -32.72
CA GLY A 18 19.88 26.66 -33.34
C GLY A 18 19.29 25.66 -32.35
N GLY A 19 19.46 25.86 -31.05
CA GLY A 19 19.00 24.95 -30.01
C GLY A 19 17.52 25.13 -29.62
N ASP A 20 16.91 24.06 -29.08
CA ASP A 20 15.50 24.02 -28.64
C ASP A 20 15.19 24.92 -27.42
N THR A 21 16.21 25.51 -26.78
CA THR A 21 16.04 26.35 -25.59
C THR A 21 15.82 27.81 -25.98
N PRO A 22 14.76 28.49 -25.51
CA PRO A 22 14.54 29.90 -25.78
C PRO A 22 15.73 30.79 -25.38
N LEU A 23 16.09 31.77 -26.22
CA LEU A 23 17.29 32.60 -26.08
C LEU A 23 17.36 33.37 -24.75
N PHE A 24 16.23 33.85 -24.22
CA PHE A 24 16.19 34.48 -22.89
C PHE A 24 16.64 33.52 -21.77
N ARG A 25 16.28 32.23 -21.89
CA ARG A 25 16.61 31.20 -20.91
C ARG A 25 18.08 30.83 -20.98
N GLN A 26 18.65 30.82 -22.19
CA GLN A 26 20.09 30.61 -22.36
C GLN A 26 20.91 31.76 -21.74
N VAL A 27 20.50 33.01 -21.97
CA VAL A 27 21.14 34.19 -21.36
C VAL A 27 21.03 34.15 -19.83
N TYR A 28 19.85 33.81 -19.30
CA TYR A 28 19.65 33.60 -17.87
C TYR A 28 20.61 32.51 -17.32
N MET A 29 20.68 31.35 -17.97
CA MET A 29 21.53 30.24 -17.53
C MET A 29 23.01 30.58 -17.59
N GLU A 30 23.45 31.29 -18.62
CA GLU A 30 24.84 31.67 -18.79
C GLU A 30 25.26 32.67 -17.71
N ILE A 31 24.46 33.72 -17.47
CA ILE A 31 24.74 34.70 -16.40
C ILE A 31 24.70 34.00 -15.03
N ARG A 32 23.68 33.18 -14.76
CA ARG A 32 23.58 32.42 -13.51
C ARG A 32 24.79 31.51 -13.31
N SER A 33 25.21 30.80 -14.34
CA SER A 33 26.37 29.91 -14.29
C SER A 33 27.68 30.68 -14.11
N ALA A 34 27.81 31.87 -14.70
CA ALA A 34 28.96 32.75 -14.52
C ALA A 34 29.05 33.29 -13.08
N ILE A 35 27.90 33.65 -12.49
CA ILE A 35 27.79 34.08 -11.09
C ILE A 35 28.12 32.92 -10.14
N LEU A 36 27.50 31.75 -10.32
CA LEU A 36 27.73 30.56 -9.47
C LEU A 36 29.17 30.04 -9.56
N ALA A 37 29.81 30.16 -10.73
CA ALA A 37 31.21 29.80 -10.93
C ALA A 37 32.20 30.90 -10.48
N ARG A 38 31.73 32.02 -9.90
CA ARG A 38 32.53 33.21 -9.51
C ARG A 38 33.36 33.81 -10.66
N ARG A 39 33.01 33.52 -11.92
CA ARG A 39 33.57 34.20 -13.10
C ARG A 39 33.14 35.66 -13.15
N LEU A 40 32.00 35.97 -12.53
CA LEU A 40 31.57 37.32 -12.24
C LEU A 40 31.38 37.47 -10.72
N SER A 41 32.09 38.41 -10.12
CA SER A 41 32.12 38.58 -8.66
C SER A 41 30.89 39.35 -8.15
N PRO A 42 30.45 39.11 -6.89
CA PRO A 42 29.47 39.98 -6.22
C PRO A 42 29.83 41.45 -6.33
N GLY A 43 28.84 42.32 -6.55
CA GLY A 43 29.04 43.75 -6.80
C GLY A 43 29.50 44.11 -8.21
N THR A 44 29.79 43.13 -9.09
CA THR A 44 30.12 43.43 -10.50
C THR A 44 28.90 44.00 -11.21
N LYS A 45 29.08 45.14 -11.86
CA LYS A 45 28.06 45.74 -12.72
C LYS A 45 27.92 44.95 -14.01
N LEU A 46 26.70 44.50 -14.33
CA LEU A 46 26.40 43.89 -15.61
C LEU A 46 26.16 44.96 -16.70
N PRO A 47 26.35 44.61 -17.98
CA PRO A 47 26.01 45.50 -19.08
C PRO A 47 24.52 45.86 -19.04
N SER A 48 24.15 47.04 -19.54
CA SER A 48 22.73 47.40 -19.67
C SER A 48 22.03 46.41 -20.61
N THR A 49 20.71 46.23 -20.45
CA THR A 49 19.94 45.32 -21.32
C THR A 49 20.05 45.67 -22.80
N ARG A 50 20.23 46.96 -23.14
CA ARG A 50 20.51 47.42 -24.53
C ARG A 50 21.91 47.04 -25.00
N ALA A 51 22.92 47.19 -24.15
CA ALA A 51 24.31 46.88 -24.49
C ALA A 51 24.51 45.36 -24.68
N LEU A 52 23.97 44.54 -23.77
CA LEU A 52 24.06 43.09 -23.88
C LEU A 52 23.25 42.55 -25.08
N ALA A 53 22.09 43.14 -25.36
CA ALA A 53 21.30 42.81 -26.56
C ALA A 53 22.09 43.08 -27.85
N GLY A 54 22.77 44.24 -27.94
CA GLY A 54 23.62 44.58 -29.08
C GLY A 54 24.81 43.63 -29.24
N ARG A 55 25.49 43.27 -28.14
CA ARG A 55 26.64 42.34 -28.17
C ARG A 55 26.27 40.93 -28.61
N LEU A 56 25.12 40.43 -28.17
CA LEU A 56 24.65 39.08 -28.51
C LEU A 56 23.85 39.05 -29.82
N GLY A 57 23.56 40.21 -30.42
CA GLY A 57 22.66 40.35 -31.58
C GLY A 57 21.27 39.78 -31.30
N LEU A 58 20.76 39.96 -30.08
CA LEU A 58 19.47 39.44 -29.62
C LEU A 58 18.44 40.56 -29.46
N ALA A 59 17.16 40.21 -29.52
CA ALA A 59 16.09 41.13 -29.17
C ALA A 59 16.21 41.57 -27.70
N ARG A 60 16.13 42.89 -27.46
CA ARG A 60 16.22 43.47 -26.11
C ARG A 60 15.26 42.81 -25.11
N ALA A 61 14.07 42.42 -25.54
CA ALA A 61 13.08 41.74 -24.71
C ALA A 61 13.60 40.43 -24.08
N SER A 62 14.45 39.67 -24.80
CA SER A 62 15.05 38.44 -24.28
C SER A 62 16.04 38.72 -23.15
N ILE A 63 16.82 39.81 -23.25
CA ILE A 63 17.76 40.20 -22.20
C ILE A 63 17.04 40.77 -20.98
N VAL A 64 15.99 41.56 -21.20
CA VAL A 64 15.14 42.08 -20.13
C VAL A 64 14.53 40.93 -19.32
N SER A 65 13.92 39.95 -20.00
CA SER A 65 13.31 38.79 -19.34
C SER A 65 14.34 37.98 -18.52
N ALA A 66 15.56 37.80 -19.05
CA ALA A 66 16.64 37.13 -18.32
C ALA A 66 17.08 37.92 -17.07
N TYR A 67 17.22 39.24 -17.17
CA TYR A 67 17.61 40.10 -16.05
C TYR A 67 16.51 40.19 -14.99
N GLU A 68 15.25 40.29 -15.40
CA GLU A 68 14.10 40.28 -14.50
C GLU A 68 14.03 38.97 -13.71
N GLN A 69 14.25 37.83 -14.37
CA GLN A 69 14.33 36.54 -13.69
C GLN A 69 15.49 36.48 -12.69
N LEU A 70 16.68 36.96 -13.07
CA LEU A 70 17.84 36.98 -12.17
C LEU A 70 17.70 37.97 -11.00
N LEU A 71 16.98 39.07 -11.19
CA LEU A 71 16.61 40.02 -10.13
C LEU A 71 15.59 39.39 -9.17
N ALA A 72 14.57 38.73 -9.70
CA ALA A 72 13.54 38.04 -8.92
C ALA A 72 14.12 36.89 -8.07
N GLU A 73 15.13 36.20 -8.59
CA GLU A 73 15.85 35.13 -7.87
C GLU A 73 16.99 35.64 -6.96
N GLY A 74 17.23 36.95 -6.90
CA GLY A 74 18.25 37.55 -6.05
C GLY A 74 19.70 37.39 -6.52
N TYR A 75 19.94 36.90 -7.74
CA TYR A 75 21.28 36.86 -8.34
C TYR A 75 21.77 38.25 -8.72
N LEU A 76 20.86 39.16 -9.03
CA LEU A 76 21.14 40.55 -9.35
C LEU A 76 20.43 41.49 -8.38
N THR A 77 20.99 42.68 -8.24
CA THR A 77 20.38 43.82 -7.54
C THR A 77 20.37 45.03 -8.48
N GLY A 78 19.19 45.64 -8.65
CA GLY A 78 19.06 46.88 -9.39
C GLY A 78 19.29 48.08 -8.48
N LYS A 79 20.13 49.03 -8.90
CA LYS A 79 20.28 50.34 -8.23
C LYS A 79 19.78 51.43 -9.18
N VAL A 80 18.74 52.14 -8.77
CA VAL A 80 18.10 53.21 -9.56
C VAL A 80 19.15 54.21 -10.05
N GLY A 81 19.14 54.51 -11.36
CA GLY A 81 20.11 55.40 -12.01
C GLY A 81 21.54 54.86 -12.15
N SER A 82 21.89 53.76 -11.48
CA SER A 82 23.27 53.23 -11.41
C SER A 82 23.47 51.95 -12.22
N GLY A 83 22.44 51.14 -12.43
CA GLY A 83 22.47 49.93 -13.27
C GLY A 83 22.14 48.64 -12.50
N THR A 84 22.39 47.49 -13.13
CA THR A 84 22.16 46.16 -12.54
C THR A 84 23.50 45.55 -12.14
N TYR A 85 23.58 45.08 -10.90
CA TYR A 85 24.80 44.54 -10.29
C TYR A 85 24.55 43.10 -9.85
N ILE A 86 25.60 42.29 -9.78
CA ILE A 86 25.53 40.98 -9.12
C ILE A 86 25.32 41.20 -7.63
N SER A 87 24.34 40.50 -7.05
CA SER A 87 23.99 40.64 -5.65
C SER A 87 25.19 40.37 -4.74
N SER A 88 25.39 41.25 -3.75
CA SER A 88 26.38 41.07 -2.69
C SER A 88 25.94 40.06 -1.62
N ASP A 89 24.64 39.72 -1.59
CA ASP A 89 24.04 38.77 -0.65
C ASP A 89 24.03 37.33 -1.20
N LEU A 90 24.95 37.03 -2.12
CA LEU A 90 25.16 35.66 -2.59
C LEU A 90 26.00 34.91 -1.55
N PRO A 91 25.56 33.72 -1.08
CA PRO A 91 26.31 32.97 -0.09
C PRO A 91 27.74 32.75 -0.57
N GLU A 92 28.71 32.94 0.31
CA GLU A 92 30.10 32.61 0.00
C GLU A 92 30.16 31.13 -0.38
N PRO A 93 30.85 30.76 -1.48
CA PRO A 93 31.10 29.37 -1.76
C PRO A 93 31.85 28.83 -0.55
N ILE A 94 31.25 27.87 0.15
CA ILE A 94 31.99 27.04 1.10
C ILE A 94 33.26 26.65 0.37
N GLU A 95 34.41 27.14 0.85
CA GLU A 95 35.69 26.87 0.21
C GLU A 95 35.70 25.39 -0.10
N ARG A 96 35.69 25.04 -1.39
CA ARG A 96 35.99 23.69 -1.81
C ARG A 96 37.47 23.54 -1.52
N ARG A 97 37.79 23.28 -0.24
CA ARG A 97 39.09 22.79 0.24
C ARG A 97 39.57 21.88 -0.86
N SER A 98 40.66 22.29 -1.52
CA SER A 98 41.32 21.58 -2.62
C SER A 98 41.02 20.09 -2.51
N ILE A 99 40.01 19.64 -3.23
CA ILE A 99 39.70 18.22 -3.29
C ILE A 99 40.72 17.75 -4.30
N THR A 100 41.95 17.49 -3.85
CA THR A 100 42.92 16.68 -4.55
C THR A 100 42.18 15.48 -5.09
N ARG A 101 41.88 15.51 -6.40
CA ARG A 101 41.11 14.56 -7.21
C ARG A 101 40.64 13.36 -6.37
N ALA A 102 39.61 13.59 -5.55
CA ALA A 102 39.19 12.57 -4.61
C ALA A 102 38.62 11.43 -5.46
N THR A 103 39.23 10.25 -5.34
CA THR A 103 38.61 8.97 -5.68
C THR A 103 37.14 9.05 -5.29
N PRO A 104 36.20 8.62 -6.15
CA PRO A 104 34.78 8.77 -5.90
C PRO A 104 34.48 8.22 -4.50
N ARG A 105 34.19 9.11 -3.55
CA ARG A 105 33.81 8.71 -2.20
C ARG A 105 32.51 7.95 -2.39
N ILE A 106 32.56 6.63 -2.21
CA ILE A 106 31.36 5.81 -2.08
C ILE A 106 30.52 6.49 -1.00
N MET A 107 29.47 7.19 -1.42
CA MET A 107 28.59 7.88 -0.50
C MET A 107 27.95 6.81 0.37
N ARG A 108 28.33 6.79 1.65
CA ARG A 108 27.68 5.89 2.61
C ARG A 108 26.19 6.23 2.62
N PRO A 109 25.29 5.24 2.47
CA PRO A 109 23.86 5.51 2.50
C PRO A 109 23.49 6.19 3.82
N PRO A 110 22.55 7.15 3.81
CA PRO A 110 22.13 7.84 5.02
C PRO A 110 21.57 6.83 6.03
N ARG A 111 21.90 7.01 7.31
CA ARG A 111 21.36 6.16 8.38
C ARG A 111 19.88 6.44 8.54
N LEU A 112 19.04 5.48 8.17
CA LEU A 112 17.60 5.56 8.37
C LEU A 112 17.27 5.48 9.87
N PRO A 113 16.31 6.29 10.37
CA PRO A 113 15.72 6.08 11.68
C PRO A 113 15.18 4.65 11.82
N LEU A 114 15.22 4.09 13.04
CA LEU A 114 14.81 2.69 13.30
C LEU A 114 13.42 2.36 12.74
N ARG A 115 12.47 3.27 12.88
CA ARG A 115 11.11 3.11 12.34
C ARG A 115 11.09 3.05 10.81
N ALA A 116 11.86 3.91 10.14
CA ALA A 116 11.97 3.91 8.69
C ALA A 116 12.66 2.63 8.18
N LYS A 117 13.69 2.15 8.89
CA LYS A 117 14.34 0.87 8.60
C LYS A 117 13.37 -0.30 8.76
N ALA A 118 12.61 -0.36 9.86
CA ALA A 118 11.62 -1.42 10.08
C ALA A 118 10.55 -1.47 8.97
N MET A 119 10.08 -0.31 8.49
CA MET A 119 9.15 -0.22 7.36
C MET A 119 9.80 -0.66 6.04
N HIS A 120 11.07 -0.30 5.82
CA HIS A 120 11.82 -0.71 4.62
C HIS A 120 12.01 -2.23 4.57
N ASP A 121 12.52 -2.82 5.65
CA ASP A 121 12.78 -4.26 5.75
C ASP A 121 11.47 -5.06 5.59
N ALA A 122 10.38 -4.56 6.20
CA ALA A 122 9.03 -5.12 6.03
C ALA A 122 8.59 -5.10 4.56
N ALA A 123 8.65 -3.94 3.91
CA ALA A 123 8.19 -3.79 2.53
C ALA A 123 8.95 -4.72 1.55
N LEU A 124 10.26 -4.87 1.73
CA LEU A 124 11.06 -5.80 0.91
C LEU A 124 10.66 -7.27 1.12
N SER A 125 10.30 -7.64 2.35
CA SER A 125 9.90 -9.03 2.67
C SER A 125 8.51 -9.42 2.17
N THR A 126 7.71 -8.45 1.74
CA THR A 126 6.28 -8.63 1.41
C THR A 126 5.87 -8.07 0.05
N ALA A 127 6.79 -7.49 -0.71
CA ALA A 127 6.50 -6.91 -2.02
C ALA A 127 6.08 -8.01 -3.01
N GLU A 128 4.85 -7.93 -3.51
CA GLU A 128 4.34 -8.88 -4.50
C GLU A 128 3.54 -8.17 -5.59
N SER A 129 4.08 -8.19 -6.80
CA SER A 129 3.32 -7.98 -8.02
C SER A 129 3.73 -9.09 -8.99
N ASP A 130 2.99 -10.19 -8.94
CA ASP A 130 3.22 -11.32 -9.83
C ASP A 130 1.91 -11.83 -10.42
N HIS A 131 1.91 -12.06 -11.72
CA HIS A 131 0.73 -12.50 -12.46
C HIS A 131 0.75 -13.99 -12.82
N ARG A 132 1.82 -14.71 -12.46
CA ARG A 132 1.95 -16.17 -12.64
C ARG A 132 0.87 -16.94 -11.89
N PRO A 133 0.59 -18.20 -12.26
CA PRO A 133 -0.38 -19.05 -11.56
C PRO A 133 -0.07 -19.21 -10.07
N PHE A 134 -1.14 -19.32 -9.29
CA PHE A 134 -1.15 -19.51 -7.83
C PHE A 134 -0.77 -18.32 -6.95
N THR A 135 -0.55 -17.13 -7.53
CA THR A 135 -0.46 -15.89 -6.75
C THR A 135 -1.73 -15.63 -5.95
N ALA A 136 -1.57 -15.36 -4.66
CA ALA A 136 -2.69 -15.10 -3.76
C ALA A 136 -3.38 -13.75 -4.05
N GLY A 137 -4.69 -13.68 -3.76
CA GLY A 137 -5.43 -12.42 -3.80
C GLY A 137 -5.73 -11.86 -5.20
N ARG A 138 -5.51 -12.64 -6.27
CA ARG A 138 -5.95 -12.29 -7.62
C ARG A 138 -7.47 -12.18 -7.68
N CYS A 139 -7.98 -11.24 -8.46
CA CYS A 139 -9.41 -11.05 -8.64
C CYS A 139 -9.77 -11.15 -10.13
N SER A 140 -10.88 -11.81 -10.44
CA SER A 140 -11.48 -11.81 -11.76
C SER A 140 -12.59 -10.79 -11.83
N VAL A 141 -12.54 -9.94 -12.86
CA VAL A 141 -13.60 -9.01 -13.22
C VAL A 141 -14.04 -9.37 -14.63
N ASP A 142 -15.29 -9.81 -14.77
CA ASP A 142 -15.83 -10.19 -16.08
C ASP A 142 -16.16 -8.95 -16.95
N ALA A 143 -16.33 -9.18 -18.24
CA ALA A 143 -16.60 -8.11 -19.21
C ALA A 143 -17.88 -7.31 -18.88
N ARG A 144 -18.89 -7.93 -18.28
CA ARG A 144 -20.14 -7.24 -17.89
C ARG A 144 -19.88 -6.27 -16.75
N THR A 145 -19.13 -6.70 -15.74
CA THR A 145 -18.71 -5.83 -14.63
C THR A 145 -17.82 -4.69 -15.13
N VAL A 146 -16.87 -4.97 -16.03
CA VAL A 146 -16.02 -3.93 -16.64
C VAL A 146 -16.85 -2.89 -17.40
N GLU A 147 -17.82 -3.33 -18.20
CA GLU A 147 -18.65 -2.40 -18.97
C GLU A 147 -19.57 -1.55 -18.09
N ALA A 148 -20.16 -2.14 -17.04
CA ALA A 148 -20.92 -1.39 -16.04
C ALA A 148 -20.03 -0.33 -15.36
N TRP A 149 -18.83 -0.72 -14.93
CA TRP A 149 -17.86 0.19 -14.33
C TRP A 149 -17.47 1.33 -15.28
N ARG A 150 -17.19 1.01 -16.55
CA ARG A 150 -16.85 1.99 -17.61
C ARG A 150 -17.96 3.02 -17.80
N THR A 151 -19.20 2.55 -17.88
CA THR A 151 -20.38 3.42 -18.07
C THR A 151 -20.60 4.33 -16.88
N LEU A 152 -20.54 3.80 -15.65
CA LEU A 152 -20.68 4.59 -14.43
C LEU A 152 -19.56 5.62 -14.26
N THR A 153 -18.32 5.25 -14.61
CA THR A 153 -17.18 6.17 -14.58
C THR A 153 -17.39 7.33 -15.54
N ARG A 154 -17.81 7.06 -16.78
CA ARG A 154 -18.12 8.10 -17.78
C ARG A 154 -19.18 9.07 -17.26
N ARG A 155 -20.25 8.54 -16.67
CA ARG A 155 -21.33 9.35 -16.07
C ARG A 155 -20.80 10.20 -14.92
N ALA A 156 -20.02 9.63 -14.00
CA ALA A 156 -19.46 10.37 -12.87
C ALA A 156 -18.53 11.51 -13.31
N VAL A 157 -17.72 11.30 -14.36
CA VAL A 157 -16.86 12.34 -14.95
C VAL A 157 -17.69 13.45 -15.61
N HIS A 158 -18.80 13.12 -16.29
CA HIS A 158 -19.70 14.14 -16.84
C HIS A 158 -20.44 14.95 -15.77
N SER A 159 -20.54 14.44 -14.54
CA SER A 159 -21.20 15.08 -13.40
C SER A 159 -20.23 15.55 -12.32
N LEU A 160 -18.99 15.89 -12.70
CA LEU A 160 -18.04 16.52 -11.79
C LEU A 160 -18.65 17.80 -11.20
N GLY A 161 -18.43 18.01 -9.91
CA GLY A 161 -19.05 19.09 -9.16
C GLY A 161 -18.28 19.38 -7.88
N PRO A 162 -18.80 20.24 -6.98
CA PRO A 162 -18.07 20.70 -5.80
C PRO A 162 -17.51 19.57 -4.92
N ILE A 163 -18.26 18.49 -4.72
CA ILE A 163 -17.84 17.31 -3.95
C ILE A 163 -16.69 16.53 -4.59
N HIS A 164 -16.47 16.72 -5.90
CA HIS A 164 -15.40 16.09 -6.67
C HIS A 164 -14.17 16.99 -6.85
N LEU A 165 -14.39 18.31 -6.90
CA LEU A 165 -13.36 19.30 -7.20
C LEU A 165 -12.79 19.99 -5.95
N GLY A 166 -13.44 19.82 -4.80
CA GLY A 166 -13.03 20.39 -3.51
C GLY A 166 -12.72 19.33 -2.45
N TYR A 167 -12.50 19.81 -1.22
CA TYR A 167 -12.33 18.93 -0.07
C TYR A 167 -13.67 18.40 0.43
N SER A 168 -13.73 17.10 0.76
CA SER A 168 -14.94 16.45 1.29
C SER A 168 -14.78 15.98 2.74
N ASP A 169 -15.83 15.34 3.27
CA ASP A 169 -15.80 14.66 4.57
C ASP A 169 -14.65 13.65 4.63
N ALA A 170 -13.84 13.73 5.70
CA ALA A 170 -12.71 12.84 5.94
C ALA A 170 -13.12 11.36 6.03
N ARG A 171 -14.36 11.08 6.44
CA ARG A 171 -14.94 9.72 6.48
C ARG A 171 -15.19 9.13 5.11
N GLY A 172 -15.24 9.94 4.05
CA GLY A 172 -15.71 9.56 2.73
C GLY A 172 -17.18 9.92 2.48
N LEU A 173 -17.60 9.75 1.23
CA LEU A 173 -18.91 10.17 0.74
C LEU A 173 -20.03 9.46 1.49
N LEU A 174 -21.07 10.21 1.88
CA LEU A 174 -22.20 9.66 2.62
C LEU A 174 -22.89 8.55 1.83
N GLU A 175 -23.06 8.75 0.53
CA GLU A 175 -23.69 7.80 -0.39
C GLU A 175 -22.99 6.44 -0.35
N LEU A 176 -21.64 6.43 -0.41
CA LEU A 176 -20.88 5.19 -0.32
C LEU A 176 -21.00 4.58 1.07
N ARG A 177 -20.90 5.38 2.14
CA ARG A 177 -21.00 4.89 3.52
C ARG A 177 -22.37 4.25 3.79
N THR A 178 -23.44 4.82 3.26
CA THR A 178 -24.80 4.26 3.33
C THR A 178 -24.88 2.93 2.61
N THR A 179 -24.42 2.85 1.35
CA THR A 179 -24.48 1.59 0.59
C THR A 179 -23.59 0.50 1.20
N ILE A 180 -22.45 0.87 1.78
CA ILE A 180 -21.62 -0.08 2.56
C ILE A 180 -22.39 -0.60 3.77
N CYS A 181 -23.10 0.26 4.52
CA CYS A 181 -23.88 -0.18 5.68
C CYS A 181 -24.97 -1.18 5.30
N GLU A 182 -25.77 -0.86 4.28
CA GLU A 182 -26.83 -1.74 3.77
C GLU A 182 -26.26 -3.10 3.36
N TYR A 183 -25.14 -3.09 2.63
CA TYR A 183 -24.44 -4.32 2.25
C TYR A 183 -23.97 -5.13 3.47
N LEU A 184 -23.32 -4.49 4.44
CA LEU A 184 -22.74 -5.19 5.60
C LEU A 184 -23.81 -5.76 6.53
N GLN A 185 -24.91 -5.04 6.74
CA GLN A 185 -26.06 -5.53 7.50
C GLN A 185 -26.62 -6.81 6.85
N ALA A 186 -26.83 -6.79 5.53
CA ALA A 186 -27.38 -7.93 4.79
C ALA A 186 -26.41 -9.12 4.68
N ALA A 187 -25.11 -8.86 4.43
CA ALA A 187 -24.14 -9.91 4.14
C ALA A 187 -23.44 -10.48 5.37
N ARG A 188 -23.26 -9.67 6.42
CA ARG A 188 -22.35 -9.94 7.55
C ARG A 188 -22.98 -9.74 8.93
N ALA A 189 -24.25 -9.31 8.99
CA ALA A 189 -24.95 -8.93 10.23
C ALA A 189 -24.18 -7.91 11.08
N VAL A 190 -23.38 -7.07 10.43
CA VAL A 190 -22.62 -5.98 11.08
C VAL A 190 -23.61 -4.93 11.56
N ARG A 191 -23.41 -4.47 12.79
CA ARG A 191 -24.19 -3.36 13.36
C ARG A 191 -23.50 -2.05 13.02
N CYS A 192 -23.94 -1.42 11.93
CA CYS A 192 -23.33 -0.18 11.45
C CYS A 192 -24.37 0.87 11.06
N GLU A 193 -24.01 2.12 11.33
CA GLU A 193 -24.67 3.34 10.85
C GLU A 193 -23.69 4.07 9.92
N PRO A 194 -24.15 4.78 8.87
CA PRO A 194 -23.26 5.44 7.92
C PRO A 194 -22.23 6.37 8.58
N GLU A 195 -22.62 7.06 9.66
CA GLU A 195 -21.80 8.00 10.42
C GLU A 195 -20.55 7.34 11.03
N ARG A 196 -20.62 6.03 11.29
CA ARG A 196 -19.57 5.22 11.92
C ARG A 196 -18.65 4.54 10.91
N VAL A 197 -18.93 4.69 9.61
CA VAL A 197 -18.08 4.14 8.55
C VAL A 197 -17.01 5.15 8.18
N VAL A 198 -15.76 4.72 8.17
CA VAL A 198 -14.61 5.49 7.66
C VAL A 198 -14.06 4.77 6.44
N VAL A 199 -14.19 5.37 5.26
CA VAL A 199 -13.65 4.86 4.00
C VAL A 199 -12.13 5.03 4.00
N THR A 200 -11.43 3.96 3.59
CA THR A 200 -9.98 3.86 3.58
C THR A 200 -9.47 3.33 2.25
N ALA A 201 -8.17 3.44 2.00
CA ALA A 201 -7.45 2.92 0.85
C ALA A 201 -7.17 1.40 0.96
N GLY A 202 -8.15 0.63 1.46
CA GLY A 202 -8.04 -0.79 1.79
C GLY A 202 -7.68 -1.07 3.26
N THR A 203 -7.75 -2.36 3.64
CA THR A 203 -7.50 -2.85 5.01
C THR A 203 -6.23 -2.31 5.65
N GLN A 204 -5.12 -2.21 4.91
CA GLN A 204 -3.85 -1.75 5.48
C GLN A 204 -3.90 -0.32 6.01
N GLN A 205 -4.66 0.57 5.37
CA GLN A 205 -4.80 1.93 5.87
C GLN A 205 -5.74 1.96 7.08
N ALA A 206 -6.81 1.15 7.09
CA ALA A 206 -7.66 1.01 8.27
C ALA A 206 -6.87 0.48 9.48
N LEU A 207 -5.99 -0.49 9.26
CA LEU A 207 -5.09 -1.02 10.28
C LEU A 207 -4.08 0.04 10.75
N ASP A 208 -3.44 0.79 9.85
CA ASP A 208 -2.52 1.87 10.24
C ASP A 208 -3.21 2.95 11.10
N LEU A 209 -4.45 3.33 10.73
CA LEU A 209 -5.25 4.25 11.54
C LEU A 209 -5.57 3.66 12.92
N ALA A 210 -6.03 2.40 12.98
CA ALA A 210 -6.33 1.72 14.23
C ALA A 210 -5.09 1.64 15.14
N ILE A 211 -3.93 1.29 14.59
CA ILE A 211 -2.67 1.23 15.35
C ILE A 211 -2.33 2.60 15.95
N ARG A 212 -2.41 3.68 15.16
CA ARG A 212 -2.09 5.04 15.64
C ARG A 212 -3.02 5.55 16.74
N ILE A 213 -4.25 5.05 16.79
CA ILE A 213 -5.29 5.54 17.70
C ILE A 213 -5.32 4.71 18.98
N LEU A 214 -5.07 3.41 18.88
CA LEU A 214 -5.28 2.48 19.98
C LEU A 214 -4.01 2.13 20.75
N LEU A 215 -2.83 2.29 20.14
CA LEU A 215 -1.61 1.66 20.62
C LEU A 215 -0.46 2.66 20.76
N ASP A 216 0.21 2.55 21.90
CA ASP A 216 1.47 3.22 22.21
C ASP A 216 2.67 2.26 22.02
N ARG A 217 3.87 2.82 21.99
CA ARG A 217 5.10 2.00 21.93
C ARG A 217 5.20 1.13 23.17
N GLY A 218 5.51 -0.15 22.98
CA GLY A 218 5.62 -1.13 24.05
C GLY A 218 4.31 -1.85 24.39
N ASP A 219 3.14 -1.33 23.97
CA ASP A 219 1.85 -1.98 24.20
C ASP A 219 1.86 -3.42 23.65
N GLU A 220 1.18 -4.32 24.34
CA GLU A 220 1.06 -5.71 23.94
C GLU A 220 -0.17 -5.91 23.05
N VAL A 221 -0.02 -6.64 21.95
CA VAL A 221 -1.12 -6.92 21.00
C VAL A 221 -1.14 -8.39 20.67
N TRP A 222 -2.31 -9.02 20.81
CA TRP A 222 -2.52 -10.38 20.34
C TRP A 222 -2.55 -10.39 18.81
N VAL A 223 -1.78 -11.30 18.24
CA VAL A 223 -1.85 -11.64 16.83
C VAL A 223 -1.98 -13.14 16.70
N GLU A 224 -2.74 -13.59 15.72
CA GLU A 224 -2.80 -15.01 15.35
C GLU A 224 -1.40 -15.56 15.03
N ASP A 225 -1.14 -16.84 15.29
CA ASP A 225 0.11 -17.50 14.95
C ASP A 225 -0.19 -18.85 14.28
N PRO A 226 -0.06 -18.94 12.94
CA PRO A 226 0.52 -17.97 12.01
C PRO A 226 -0.37 -16.74 11.72
N CYS A 227 0.23 -15.62 11.29
CA CYS A 227 -0.49 -14.38 10.96
C CYS A 227 -0.25 -13.89 9.52
N TYR A 228 -1.09 -12.93 9.10
CA TYR A 228 -0.81 -12.11 7.93
C TYR A 228 0.48 -11.26 8.12
N PRO A 229 1.53 -11.48 7.31
CA PRO A 229 2.84 -10.85 7.54
C PRO A 229 2.82 -9.32 7.54
N MET A 230 1.97 -8.70 6.70
CA MET A 230 1.88 -7.25 6.63
C MET A 230 1.26 -6.63 7.88
N ALA A 231 0.28 -7.29 8.50
CA ALA A 231 -0.31 -6.81 9.74
C ALA A 231 0.72 -6.85 10.88
N ALA A 232 1.45 -7.97 11.00
CA ALA A 232 2.54 -8.09 11.96
C ALA A 232 3.66 -7.06 11.71
N ALA A 233 3.98 -6.79 10.45
CA ALA A 233 4.96 -5.78 10.09
C ALA A 233 4.53 -4.36 10.48
N ALA A 234 3.27 -3.99 10.21
CA ALA A 234 2.73 -2.67 10.59
C ALA A 234 2.76 -2.46 12.11
N LEU A 235 2.35 -3.48 12.87
CA LEU A 235 2.39 -3.47 14.33
C LEU A 235 3.83 -3.34 14.86
N ARG A 236 4.78 -4.14 14.35
CA ARG A 236 6.21 -4.02 14.72
C ARG A 236 6.78 -2.65 14.39
N ALA A 237 6.44 -2.09 13.24
CA ALA A 237 6.88 -0.76 12.82
C ALA A 237 6.35 0.35 13.74
N ALA A 238 5.17 0.17 14.35
CA ALA A 238 4.67 1.06 15.38
C ALA A 238 5.44 0.94 16.72
N GLY A 239 6.20 -0.14 16.92
CA GLY A 239 6.97 -0.40 18.12
C GLY A 239 6.16 -1.10 19.23
N VAL A 240 5.09 -1.80 18.85
CA VAL A 240 4.28 -2.62 19.79
C VAL A 240 4.90 -4.00 19.98
N THR A 241 4.61 -4.62 21.12
CA THR A 241 5.03 -5.97 21.47
C THR A 241 4.00 -6.97 20.95
N LEU A 242 4.35 -7.72 19.90
CA LEU A 242 3.49 -8.79 19.42
C LEU A 242 3.43 -9.94 20.42
N ARG A 243 2.22 -10.42 20.70
CA ARG A 243 1.92 -11.62 21.47
C ARG A 243 1.30 -12.65 20.53
N PRO A 244 2.11 -13.53 19.92
CA PRO A 244 1.61 -14.55 19.01
C PRO A 244 0.80 -15.59 19.78
N ILE A 245 -0.47 -15.72 19.44
CA ILE A 245 -1.40 -16.67 20.05
C ILE A 245 -1.71 -17.73 19.00
N PRO A 246 -1.47 -19.02 19.29
CA PRO A 246 -1.57 -20.05 18.28
C PRO A 246 -3.01 -20.23 17.78
N VAL A 247 -3.07 -20.65 16.51
CA VAL A 247 -4.31 -21.02 15.83
C VAL A 247 -4.39 -22.53 15.71
N ASP A 248 -5.48 -23.12 16.16
CA ASP A 248 -5.81 -24.53 15.92
C ASP A 248 -7.06 -24.66 15.02
N SER A 249 -7.67 -25.85 14.97
CA SER A 249 -8.84 -26.13 14.13
C SER A 249 -10.11 -25.33 14.48
N GLN A 250 -10.13 -24.64 15.62
CA GLN A 250 -11.22 -23.76 16.06
C GLN A 250 -10.85 -22.27 15.94
N GLY A 251 -9.71 -21.93 15.34
CA GLY A 251 -9.20 -20.56 15.20
C GLY A 251 -8.17 -20.18 16.27
N LEU A 252 -8.11 -18.89 16.63
CA LEU A 252 -7.27 -18.35 17.71
C LEU A 252 -7.59 -19.00 19.07
N ASP A 253 -6.60 -19.54 19.79
CA ASP A 253 -6.76 -20.05 21.16
C ASP A 253 -6.83 -18.90 22.18
N VAL A 254 -8.05 -18.44 22.47
CA VAL A 254 -8.33 -17.35 23.43
C VAL A 254 -7.83 -17.68 24.83
N ALA A 255 -7.99 -18.92 25.30
CA ALA A 255 -7.55 -19.31 26.64
C ALA A 255 -6.02 -19.20 26.76
N GLN A 256 -5.29 -19.56 25.71
CA GLN A 256 -3.85 -19.34 25.65
C GLN A 256 -3.49 -17.85 25.57
N GLY A 257 -4.26 -17.05 24.83
CA GLY A 257 -4.15 -15.59 24.82
C GLY A 257 -4.20 -15.01 26.24
N ILE A 258 -5.23 -15.36 26.99
CA ILE A 258 -5.44 -14.90 28.38
C ILE A 258 -4.26 -15.30 29.27
N ARG A 259 -3.75 -16.53 29.13
CA ARG A 259 -2.59 -16.99 29.93
C ARG A 259 -1.30 -16.24 29.58
N LEU A 260 -1.06 -15.96 28.31
CA LEU A 260 0.21 -15.38 27.84
C LEU A 260 0.28 -13.86 28.01
N ALA A 261 -0.82 -13.16 27.77
CA ALA A 261 -0.86 -11.71 27.77
C ALA A 261 -2.27 -11.19 28.12
N PRO A 262 -2.73 -11.37 29.37
CA PRO A 262 -4.10 -11.02 29.76
C PRO A 262 -4.41 -9.52 29.63
N ARG A 263 -3.37 -8.67 29.70
CA ARG A 263 -3.46 -7.20 29.66
C ARG A 263 -3.13 -6.59 28.30
N ALA A 264 -3.11 -7.40 27.23
CA ALA A 264 -2.90 -6.87 25.89
C ALA A 264 -3.96 -5.81 25.55
N ARG A 265 -3.54 -4.75 24.85
CA ARG A 265 -4.39 -3.59 24.54
C ARG A 265 -5.32 -3.84 23.36
N ALA A 266 -4.93 -4.75 22.47
CA ALA A 266 -5.75 -5.14 21.34
C ALA A 266 -5.48 -6.58 20.88
N ALA A 267 -6.40 -7.11 20.08
CA ALA A 267 -6.22 -8.32 19.28
C ALA A 267 -6.48 -8.01 17.79
N PHE A 268 -5.59 -8.48 16.91
CA PHE A 268 -5.83 -8.51 15.47
C PHE A 268 -6.21 -9.94 15.06
N VAL A 269 -7.39 -10.10 14.47
CA VAL A 269 -7.97 -11.41 14.15
C VAL A 269 -8.63 -11.43 12.78
N THR A 270 -8.63 -12.61 12.15
CA THR A 270 -9.31 -12.89 10.87
C THR A 270 -10.39 -13.96 11.05
N PRO A 271 -11.46 -13.68 11.84
CA PRO A 271 -12.30 -14.72 12.45
C PRO A 271 -13.18 -15.48 11.46
N SER A 272 -13.47 -14.89 10.31
CA SER A 272 -14.32 -15.49 9.28
C SER A 272 -13.58 -16.46 8.38
N ASN A 273 -12.28 -16.23 8.19
CA ASN A 273 -11.39 -17.07 7.39
C ASN A 273 -9.96 -16.72 7.79
N GLN A 274 -9.33 -17.56 8.61
CA GLN A 274 -8.04 -17.24 9.22
C GLN A 274 -6.95 -17.14 8.14
N PHE A 275 -6.18 -16.06 8.12
CA PHE A 275 -5.03 -15.97 7.21
C PHE A 275 -3.74 -16.49 7.86
N PRO A 276 -3.06 -17.52 7.32
CA PRO A 276 -3.30 -18.19 6.05
C PRO A 276 -4.09 -19.50 6.13
N LEU A 277 -4.41 -20.04 7.32
CA LEU A 277 -4.84 -21.43 7.47
C LEU A 277 -6.27 -21.72 7.00
N SER A 278 -7.04 -20.70 6.65
CA SER A 278 -8.44 -20.76 6.23
C SER A 278 -9.38 -21.42 7.27
N VAL A 279 -9.01 -21.34 8.54
CA VAL A 279 -9.84 -21.85 9.66
C VAL A 279 -10.86 -20.80 10.07
N VAL A 280 -12.08 -21.23 10.42
CA VAL A 280 -13.10 -20.34 10.97
C VAL A 280 -12.98 -20.30 12.49
N LEU A 281 -12.98 -19.08 13.07
CA LEU A 281 -13.06 -18.92 14.53
C LEU A 281 -14.43 -19.42 15.02
N SER A 282 -14.42 -20.43 15.88
CA SER A 282 -15.65 -21.06 16.38
C SER A 282 -16.51 -20.08 17.19
N MET A 283 -17.82 -20.35 17.29
CA MET A 283 -18.72 -19.47 18.04
C MET A 283 -18.31 -19.33 19.51
N ALA A 284 -17.91 -20.43 20.16
CA ALA A 284 -17.41 -20.39 21.53
C ALA A 284 -16.23 -19.42 21.67
N ARG A 285 -15.24 -19.50 20.78
CA ARG A 285 -14.07 -18.62 20.81
C ARG A 285 -14.38 -17.17 20.45
N ARG A 286 -15.38 -16.92 19.61
CA ARG A 286 -15.88 -15.56 19.37
C ARG A 286 -16.41 -14.95 20.66
N LEU A 287 -17.24 -15.69 21.40
CA LEU A 287 -17.78 -15.24 22.69
C LEU A 287 -16.67 -15.08 23.76
N ASP A 288 -15.72 -16.00 23.83
CA ASP A 288 -14.58 -15.90 24.75
C ASP A 288 -13.71 -14.68 24.43
N LEU A 289 -13.45 -14.40 23.15
CA LEU A 289 -12.66 -13.26 22.71
C LEU A 289 -13.36 -11.93 23.03
N LEU A 290 -14.67 -11.85 22.78
CA LEU A 290 -15.48 -10.68 23.16
C LEU A 290 -15.50 -10.47 24.67
N THR A 291 -15.64 -11.55 25.43
CA THR A 291 -15.60 -11.52 26.91
C THR A 291 -14.26 -10.99 27.39
N TRP A 292 -13.14 -11.52 26.88
CA TRP A 292 -11.81 -11.04 27.20
C TRP A 292 -11.64 -9.55 26.86
N ALA A 293 -12.05 -9.13 25.66
CA ALA A 293 -11.89 -7.73 25.24
C ALA A 293 -12.68 -6.77 26.14
N ARG A 294 -13.89 -7.15 26.55
CA ARG A 294 -14.69 -6.41 27.52
C ARG A 294 -13.98 -6.32 28.87
N ASP A 295 -13.57 -7.46 29.42
CA ASP A 295 -13.05 -7.56 30.78
C ASP A 295 -11.66 -6.91 30.92
N ALA A 296 -10.82 -7.00 29.88
CA ALA A 296 -9.50 -6.37 29.83
C ALA A 296 -9.56 -4.89 29.37
N GLY A 297 -10.71 -4.41 28.90
CA GLY A 297 -10.83 -3.09 28.25
C GLY A 297 -10.02 -2.99 26.95
N ALA A 298 -9.76 -4.13 26.30
CA ALA A 298 -9.00 -4.23 25.08
C ALA A 298 -9.88 -4.03 23.83
N TRP A 299 -9.25 -3.73 22.71
CA TRP A 299 -9.91 -3.58 21.41
C TRP A 299 -9.72 -4.82 20.53
N ILE A 300 -10.68 -5.11 19.68
CA ILE A 300 -10.54 -6.13 18.64
C ILE A 300 -10.54 -5.46 17.28
N ILE A 301 -9.54 -5.77 16.46
CA ILE A 301 -9.48 -5.40 15.05
C ILE A 301 -9.86 -6.66 14.27
N GLU A 302 -11.09 -6.71 13.78
CA GLU A 302 -11.59 -7.78 12.92
C GLU A 302 -11.26 -7.44 11.46
N ASP A 303 -10.34 -8.18 10.84
CA ASP A 303 -10.06 -8.07 9.41
C ASP A 303 -10.88 -9.11 8.63
N ASP A 304 -11.86 -8.61 7.88
CA ASP A 304 -12.77 -9.41 7.05
C ASP A 304 -12.45 -9.18 5.56
N TYR A 305 -11.49 -9.93 5.03
CA TYR A 305 -10.86 -9.65 3.74
C TYR A 305 -11.42 -10.43 2.54
N ASP A 306 -12.15 -11.54 2.76
CA ASP A 306 -12.67 -12.40 1.68
C ASP A 306 -13.99 -13.14 1.97
N SER A 307 -14.78 -12.70 2.94
CA SER A 307 -16.01 -13.38 3.35
C SER A 307 -17.12 -13.46 2.30
N GLU A 308 -17.04 -12.67 1.22
CA GLU A 308 -17.96 -12.80 0.10
C GLU A 308 -17.83 -14.15 -0.62
N PHE A 309 -16.68 -14.81 -0.50
CA PHE A 309 -16.32 -16.01 -1.25
C PHE A 309 -16.46 -17.28 -0.43
N ARG A 310 -17.66 -17.53 0.08
CA ARG A 310 -18.04 -18.79 0.70
C ARG A 310 -18.74 -19.71 -0.30
N TYR A 311 -18.27 -20.95 -0.42
CA TYR A 311 -18.71 -21.93 -1.42
C TYR A 311 -19.70 -22.96 -0.87
N ALA A 312 -19.75 -23.12 0.46
CA ALA A 312 -20.66 -24.03 1.15
C ALA A 312 -21.26 -23.39 2.41
N GLY A 313 -22.53 -23.70 2.67
CA GLY A 313 -23.27 -23.19 3.83
C GLY A 313 -23.69 -21.71 3.72
N ARG A 314 -24.31 -21.21 4.79
CA ARG A 314 -24.76 -19.82 4.90
C ARG A 314 -23.56 -18.89 5.21
N PRO A 315 -23.64 -17.59 4.86
CA PRO A 315 -22.67 -16.60 5.33
C PRO A 315 -22.54 -16.62 6.85
N LEU A 316 -21.32 -16.47 7.35
CA LEU A 316 -21.04 -16.39 8.78
C LEU A 316 -21.34 -14.98 9.30
N ALA A 317 -21.83 -14.81 10.52
CA ALA A 317 -21.88 -13.47 11.12
C ALA A 317 -20.45 -12.94 11.37
N SER A 318 -20.28 -11.62 11.26
CA SER A 318 -19.06 -10.95 11.75
C SER A 318 -18.92 -11.10 13.27
N LEU A 319 -17.70 -10.98 13.77
CA LEU A 319 -17.45 -10.87 15.21
C LEU A 319 -18.06 -9.58 15.77
N GLN A 320 -17.94 -8.48 15.02
CA GLN A 320 -18.53 -7.18 15.39
C GLN A 320 -20.06 -7.25 15.52
N GLY A 321 -20.75 -8.03 14.68
CA GLY A 321 -22.21 -8.19 14.76
C GLY A 321 -22.69 -8.82 16.06
N LEU A 322 -21.81 -9.57 16.75
CA LEU A 322 -22.06 -10.22 18.05
C LEU A 322 -21.62 -9.35 19.24
N ASP A 323 -20.91 -8.26 18.99
CA ASP A 323 -20.29 -7.43 20.02
C ASP A 323 -21.27 -6.39 20.57
N ASP A 324 -21.84 -6.67 21.73
CA ASP A 324 -22.67 -5.71 22.48
C ASP A 324 -21.83 -4.67 23.25
N GLY A 325 -20.54 -4.93 23.45
CA GLY A 325 -19.62 -4.07 24.21
C GLY A 325 -18.98 -2.95 23.39
N ALA A 326 -19.22 -2.91 22.07
CA ALA A 326 -18.66 -1.95 21.13
C ALA A 326 -17.11 -1.83 21.24
N ARG A 327 -16.42 -2.96 21.37
CA ARG A 327 -14.94 -3.08 21.43
C ARG A 327 -14.33 -3.59 20.12
N THR A 328 -15.15 -3.89 19.12
CA THR A 328 -14.70 -4.43 17.83
C THR A 328 -14.74 -3.37 16.74
N ILE A 329 -13.61 -3.13 16.09
CA ILE A 329 -13.49 -2.37 14.85
C ILE A 329 -13.55 -3.38 13.71
N TYR A 330 -14.63 -3.34 12.94
CA TYR A 330 -14.76 -4.16 11.74
C TYR A 330 -14.01 -3.49 10.59
N VAL A 331 -13.10 -4.22 9.95
CA VAL A 331 -12.34 -3.77 8.79
C VAL A 331 -12.70 -4.63 7.59
N GLY A 332 -13.21 -4.00 6.54
CA GLY A 332 -13.57 -4.68 5.29
C GLY A 332 -12.90 -4.06 4.07
N THR A 333 -12.93 -4.79 2.95
CA THR A 333 -12.35 -4.29 1.70
C THR A 333 -13.14 -4.69 0.46
N LEU A 334 -13.32 -3.74 -0.47
CA LEU A 334 -13.84 -4.01 -1.80
C LEU A 334 -12.74 -4.44 -2.79
N ASN A 335 -11.46 -4.31 -2.42
CA ASN A 335 -10.32 -4.58 -3.29
C ASN A 335 -10.17 -6.07 -3.63
N LYS A 336 -10.63 -6.96 -2.74
CA LYS A 336 -10.58 -8.42 -2.92
C LYS A 336 -11.87 -8.97 -3.53
N ALA A 337 -12.96 -8.23 -3.37
CA ALA A 337 -14.26 -8.49 -3.95
C ALA A 337 -14.34 -8.08 -5.44
N LEU A 338 -13.75 -6.93 -5.78
CA LEU A 338 -13.70 -6.38 -7.14
C LEU A 338 -12.30 -6.53 -7.76
N PHE A 339 -11.42 -5.55 -7.56
CA PHE A 339 -10.07 -5.57 -8.09
C PHE A 339 -9.08 -4.77 -7.21
N PRO A 340 -7.81 -5.19 -7.09
CA PRO A 340 -6.86 -4.56 -6.18
C PRO A 340 -6.56 -3.08 -6.47
N GLY A 341 -6.68 -2.65 -7.72
CA GLY A 341 -6.49 -1.26 -8.14
C GLY A 341 -7.58 -0.29 -7.70
N LEU A 342 -8.71 -0.78 -7.16
CA LEU A 342 -9.82 0.07 -6.70
C LEU A 342 -9.43 0.92 -5.49
N ARG A 343 -8.64 0.35 -4.58
CA ARG A 343 -8.19 0.98 -3.32
C ARG A 343 -9.36 1.53 -2.49
N ILE A 344 -10.43 0.76 -2.33
CA ILE A 344 -11.52 1.06 -1.39
C ILE A 344 -11.61 -0.06 -0.34
N GLY A 345 -11.41 0.33 0.90
CA GLY A 345 -11.77 -0.40 2.10
C GLY A 345 -12.52 0.51 3.05
N TYR A 346 -12.86 -0.01 4.22
CA TYR A 346 -13.64 0.73 5.19
C TYR A 346 -13.44 0.14 6.59
N ALA A 347 -13.63 0.98 7.60
CA ALA A 347 -13.70 0.58 8.99
C ALA A 347 -15.07 0.99 9.56
N VAL A 348 -15.76 0.08 10.25
CA VAL A 348 -16.90 0.41 11.11
C VAL A 348 -16.33 0.62 12.51
N VAL A 349 -16.38 1.87 12.96
CA VAL A 349 -15.65 2.33 14.15
C VAL A 349 -16.63 2.49 15.34
N PRO A 350 -16.28 1.98 16.54
CA PRO A 350 -17.05 2.27 17.75
C PRO A 350 -17.24 3.77 18.00
N PRO A 351 -18.39 4.22 18.52
CA PRO A 351 -18.69 5.65 18.71
C PRO A 351 -17.62 6.41 19.49
N SER A 352 -17.04 5.78 20.52
CA SER A 352 -16.00 6.36 21.38
C SER A 352 -14.68 6.63 20.64
N LEU A 353 -14.43 5.96 19.51
CA LEU A 353 -13.21 6.12 18.71
C LEU A 353 -13.43 6.93 17.43
N LEU A 354 -14.69 7.18 17.04
CA LEU A 354 -15.02 7.78 15.74
C LEU A 354 -14.30 9.12 15.52
N ARG A 355 -14.36 10.04 16.49
CA ARG A 355 -13.71 11.35 16.36
C ARG A 355 -12.19 11.23 16.20
N ALA A 356 -11.56 10.30 16.91
CA ALA A 356 -10.12 10.05 16.79
C ALA A 356 -9.76 9.51 15.39
N PHE A 357 -10.56 8.57 14.85
CA PHE A 357 -10.40 8.06 13.49
C PHE A 357 -10.53 9.14 12.43
N VAL A 358 -11.57 9.98 12.54
CA VAL A 358 -11.79 11.09 11.61
C VAL A 358 -10.65 12.11 11.64
N ASN A 359 -10.17 12.47 12.84
CA ASN A 359 -9.06 13.41 12.98
C ASN A 359 -7.73 12.82 12.45
N ALA A 360 -7.44 11.56 12.75
CA ALA A 360 -6.25 10.87 12.25
C ALA A 360 -6.27 10.77 10.71
N ARG A 361 -7.44 10.48 10.13
CA ARG A 361 -7.66 10.47 8.69
C ARG A 361 -7.43 11.85 8.07
N TYR A 362 -8.02 12.88 8.67
CA TYR A 362 -7.86 14.26 8.22
C TYR A 362 -6.40 14.71 8.20
N LEU A 363 -5.60 14.32 9.20
CA LEU A 363 -4.17 14.61 9.26
C LEU A 363 -3.31 13.77 8.30
N THR A 364 -3.78 12.59 7.89
CA THR A 364 -3.01 11.68 7.03
C THR A 364 -3.09 12.11 5.57
N ASP A 365 -4.30 12.37 5.06
CA ASP A 365 -4.52 12.72 3.64
C ASP A 365 -5.85 13.45 3.39
N ARG A 366 -6.42 14.08 4.43
CA ARG A 366 -7.69 14.84 4.41
C ARG A 366 -8.93 13.97 4.23
N HIS A 367 -9.13 13.38 3.05
CA HIS A 367 -10.29 12.54 2.72
C HIS A 367 -9.97 11.59 1.56
N PRO A 368 -10.71 10.47 1.40
CA PRO A 368 -10.52 9.58 0.26
C PRO A 368 -10.97 10.23 -1.08
N PRO A 369 -10.42 9.80 -2.23
CA PRO A 369 -10.81 10.32 -3.55
C PRO A 369 -12.30 10.11 -3.83
N SER A 370 -13.04 11.19 -4.11
CA SER A 370 -14.51 11.14 -4.22
C SER A 370 -15.01 10.50 -5.51
N LEU A 371 -14.33 10.69 -6.65
CA LEU A 371 -14.78 10.13 -7.93
C LEU A 371 -14.96 8.60 -7.90
N TYR A 372 -13.97 7.87 -7.38
CA TYR A 372 -14.07 6.42 -7.25
C TYR A 372 -15.13 5.99 -6.25
N GLN A 373 -15.37 6.78 -5.20
CA GLN A 373 -16.45 6.52 -4.25
C GLN A 373 -17.82 6.68 -4.90
N THR A 374 -18.03 7.72 -5.71
CA THR A 374 -19.26 7.94 -6.47
C THR A 374 -19.56 6.77 -7.41
N VAL A 375 -18.55 6.34 -8.19
CA VAL A 375 -18.69 5.18 -9.09
C VAL A 375 -19.02 3.91 -8.32
N THR A 376 -18.34 3.68 -7.19
CA THR A 376 -18.53 2.48 -6.37
C THR A 376 -19.90 2.44 -5.72
N ALA A 377 -20.35 3.56 -5.15
CA ALA A 377 -21.67 3.67 -4.53
C ALA A 377 -22.76 3.36 -5.55
N GLU A 378 -22.69 3.97 -6.74
CA GLU A 378 -23.67 3.73 -7.79
C GLU A 378 -23.60 2.29 -8.33
N PHE A 379 -22.39 1.73 -8.46
CA PHE A 379 -22.19 0.34 -8.88
C PHE A 379 -22.83 -0.65 -7.89
N MET A 380 -22.71 -0.40 -6.59
CA MET A 380 -23.36 -1.21 -5.56
C MET A 380 -24.88 -0.99 -5.54
N ARG A 381 -25.34 0.26 -5.58
CA ARG A 381 -26.77 0.65 -5.54
C ARG A 381 -27.57 0.10 -6.72
N GLN A 382 -26.98 0.03 -7.91
CA GLN A 382 -27.59 -0.59 -9.09
C GLN A 382 -27.53 -2.12 -9.08
N GLY A 383 -27.02 -2.75 -8.02
CA GLY A 383 -26.98 -4.21 -7.87
C GLY A 383 -25.86 -4.91 -8.66
N HIS A 384 -25.01 -4.16 -9.37
CA HIS A 384 -23.91 -4.75 -10.16
C HIS A 384 -22.90 -5.47 -9.28
N PHE A 385 -22.65 -4.96 -8.06
CA PHE A 385 -21.78 -5.62 -7.08
C PHE A 385 -22.31 -7.00 -6.68
N THR A 386 -23.57 -7.09 -6.26
CA THR A 386 -24.19 -8.36 -5.88
C THR A 386 -24.19 -9.35 -7.05
N ALA A 387 -24.50 -8.89 -8.26
CA ALA A 387 -24.48 -9.72 -9.45
C ALA A 387 -23.06 -10.23 -9.77
N HIS A 388 -22.04 -9.38 -9.64
CA HIS A 388 -20.63 -9.74 -9.81
C HIS A 388 -20.19 -10.80 -8.79
N ILE A 389 -20.47 -10.60 -7.51
CA ILE A 389 -20.08 -11.55 -6.44
C ILE A 389 -20.70 -12.94 -6.67
N ARG A 390 -21.97 -13.01 -7.10
CA ARG A 390 -22.62 -14.28 -7.43
C ARG A 390 -21.88 -15.04 -8.54
N ARG A 391 -21.50 -14.35 -9.62
CA ARG A 391 -20.75 -14.96 -10.74
C ARG A 391 -19.33 -15.34 -10.33
N ALA A 392 -18.63 -14.46 -9.62
CA ALA A 392 -17.29 -14.71 -9.14
C ALA A 392 -17.23 -15.90 -8.18
N ARG A 393 -18.22 -16.07 -7.29
CA ARG A 393 -18.31 -17.22 -6.38
C ARG A 393 -18.41 -18.55 -7.12
N LEU A 394 -19.21 -18.62 -8.20
CA LEU A 394 -19.31 -19.82 -9.03
C LEU A 394 -17.99 -20.14 -9.73
N LEU A 395 -17.37 -19.13 -10.35
CA LEU A 395 -16.08 -19.28 -11.02
C LEU A 395 -14.98 -19.74 -10.05
N TYR A 396 -14.89 -19.12 -8.88
CA TYR A 396 -13.84 -19.42 -7.91
C TYR A 396 -14.04 -20.82 -7.28
N ARG A 397 -15.29 -21.26 -7.10
CA ARG A 397 -15.59 -22.64 -6.73
C ARG A 397 -15.08 -23.62 -7.79
N GLU A 398 -15.37 -23.40 -9.06
CA GLU A 398 -14.89 -24.25 -10.16
C GLU A 398 -13.35 -24.32 -10.20
N GLN A 399 -12.69 -23.17 -10.00
CA GLN A 399 -11.22 -23.09 -9.98
C GLN A 399 -10.62 -23.82 -8.79
N ARG A 400 -11.20 -23.68 -7.59
CA ARG A 400 -10.83 -24.46 -6.40
C ARG A 400 -10.97 -25.95 -6.66
N ASP A 401 -12.13 -26.39 -7.14
CA ASP A 401 -12.44 -27.80 -7.35
C ASP A 401 -11.53 -28.40 -8.43
N THR A 402 -11.23 -27.65 -9.49
CA THR A 402 -10.25 -28.05 -10.51
C THR A 402 -8.85 -28.22 -9.90
N LEU A 403 -8.38 -27.27 -9.11
CA LEU A 403 -7.05 -27.34 -8.50
C LEU A 403 -6.95 -28.55 -7.54
N VAL A 404 -7.95 -28.73 -6.68
CA VAL A 404 -8.01 -29.85 -5.74
C VAL A 404 -8.00 -31.17 -6.50
N ALA A 405 -8.83 -31.33 -7.54
CA ALA A 405 -8.89 -32.54 -8.34
C ALA A 405 -7.54 -32.84 -9.03
N GLU A 406 -6.91 -31.83 -9.63
CA GLU A 406 -5.62 -32.00 -10.31
C GLU A 406 -4.49 -32.36 -9.35
N LEU A 407 -4.38 -31.71 -8.19
CA LEU A 407 -3.35 -32.03 -7.21
C LEU A 407 -3.57 -33.41 -6.59
N THR A 408 -4.83 -33.77 -6.29
CA THR A 408 -5.20 -35.09 -5.76
C THR A 408 -4.83 -36.20 -6.73
N ARG A 409 -5.14 -36.01 -8.03
CA ARG A 409 -4.82 -36.99 -9.08
C ARG A 409 -3.32 -37.15 -9.29
N ARG A 410 -2.53 -36.09 -9.09
CA ARG A 410 -1.11 -36.03 -9.46
C ARG A 410 -0.14 -36.47 -8.37
N GLY A 411 -0.57 -36.65 -7.13
CA GLY A 411 0.32 -37.26 -6.16
C GLY A 411 -0.17 -37.30 -4.73
N SER A 412 0.36 -38.29 -4.03
CA SER A 412 0.11 -38.56 -2.62
C SER A 412 0.95 -37.71 -1.66
N ARG A 413 1.89 -36.86 -2.13
CA ARG A 413 2.86 -36.11 -1.28
C ARG A 413 2.31 -34.82 -0.65
N LEU A 414 1.13 -34.39 -1.09
CA LEU A 414 0.45 -33.21 -0.56
C LEU A 414 -0.80 -33.68 0.16
N ALA A 415 -0.97 -33.25 1.40
CA ALA A 415 -2.26 -33.34 2.09
C ALA A 415 -3.05 -32.06 1.79
N LEU A 416 -4.19 -32.22 1.13
CA LEU A 416 -5.04 -31.13 0.68
C LEU A 416 -6.31 -31.08 1.53
N GLU A 417 -6.66 -29.89 1.98
CA GLU A 417 -7.97 -29.60 2.53
C GLU A 417 -8.62 -28.56 1.63
N ALA A 418 -9.74 -28.93 1.00
CA ALA A 418 -10.49 -28.02 0.15
C ALA A 418 -11.24 -27.01 1.04
N PRO A 419 -10.90 -25.70 0.97
CA PRO A 419 -11.51 -24.74 1.88
C PRO A 419 -12.93 -24.40 1.42
N ASP A 420 -13.86 -24.31 2.36
CA ASP A 420 -15.24 -23.88 2.09
C ASP A 420 -15.38 -22.37 1.83
N GLN A 421 -14.31 -21.60 2.03
CA GLN A 421 -14.30 -20.16 1.89
C GLN A 421 -12.94 -19.65 1.40
N GLY A 422 -12.96 -18.45 0.85
CA GLY A 422 -11.80 -17.64 0.59
C GLY A 422 -11.22 -17.86 -0.79
N LYS A 423 -9.96 -17.46 -0.98
CA LYS A 423 -9.35 -17.35 -2.32
C LYS A 423 -8.06 -18.14 -2.48
N HIS A 424 -7.67 -18.86 -1.44
CA HIS A 424 -6.49 -19.71 -1.41
C HIS A 424 -6.77 -21.00 -0.63
N LEU A 425 -5.96 -22.01 -0.87
CA LEU A 425 -5.94 -23.25 -0.09
C LEU A 425 -4.52 -23.54 0.38
N ILE A 426 -4.41 -24.42 1.38
CA ILE A 426 -3.12 -24.92 1.88
C ILE A 426 -2.92 -26.36 1.40
N ALA A 427 -1.75 -26.62 0.83
CA ALA A 427 -1.26 -27.96 0.54
C ALA A 427 -0.12 -28.30 1.50
N TYR A 428 -0.39 -29.15 2.50
CA TYR A 428 0.59 -29.53 3.51
C TYR A 428 1.57 -30.57 2.96
N LEU A 429 2.85 -30.44 3.34
CA LEU A 429 3.89 -31.43 3.05
C LEU A 429 4.01 -32.39 4.23
N HIS A 430 3.90 -33.70 3.98
CA HIS A 430 3.97 -34.72 5.05
C HIS A 430 5.26 -35.54 5.07
N ASP A 431 6.14 -35.36 4.09
CA ASP A 431 7.40 -36.10 3.97
C ASP A 431 8.61 -35.38 4.60
N GLY A 432 8.35 -34.39 5.46
CA GLY A 432 9.37 -33.64 6.23
C GLY A 432 10.15 -32.61 5.42
N ARG A 433 9.79 -32.36 4.15
CA ARG A 433 10.47 -31.36 3.33
C ARG A 433 10.23 -29.93 3.80
N SER A 434 11.20 -29.07 3.49
CA SER A 434 11.07 -27.63 3.62
C SER A 434 10.12 -27.08 2.55
N ASP A 435 9.03 -26.46 2.96
CA ASP A 435 8.12 -25.71 2.07
C ASP A 435 8.83 -24.55 1.38
N VAL A 436 9.80 -23.91 2.03
CA VAL A 436 10.67 -22.88 1.45
C VAL A 436 11.44 -23.40 0.23
N ALA A 437 12.06 -24.58 0.34
CA ALA A 437 12.79 -25.16 -0.79
C ALA A 437 11.85 -25.50 -1.97
N VAL A 438 10.61 -25.90 -1.66
CA VAL A 438 9.59 -26.17 -2.69
C VAL A 438 9.06 -24.88 -3.31
N GLU A 439 8.87 -23.81 -2.52
CA GLU A 439 8.55 -22.45 -3.00
C GLU A 439 9.58 -21.98 -4.03
N ASP A 440 10.87 -22.08 -3.72
CA ASP A 440 11.95 -21.70 -4.65
C ASP A 440 11.98 -22.57 -5.92
N ALA A 441 11.74 -23.88 -5.78
CA ALA A 441 11.68 -24.80 -6.92
C ALA A 441 10.45 -24.56 -7.81
N ALA A 442 9.31 -24.24 -7.23
CA ALA A 442 8.08 -23.88 -7.96
C ALA A 442 8.26 -22.56 -8.71
N LEU A 443 8.92 -21.57 -8.09
CA LEU A 443 9.24 -20.29 -8.70
C LEU A 443 10.07 -20.46 -9.99
N ARG A 444 11.12 -21.30 -9.93
CA ARG A 444 11.95 -21.65 -11.11
C ARG A 444 11.17 -22.37 -12.21
N ARG A 445 10.03 -22.96 -11.88
CA ARG A 445 9.10 -23.62 -12.81
C ARG A 445 7.92 -22.73 -13.22
N GLY A 446 7.97 -21.44 -12.91
CA GLY A 446 6.98 -20.46 -13.34
C GLY A 446 5.67 -20.47 -12.56
N VAL A 447 5.65 -21.04 -11.35
CA VAL A 447 4.47 -21.10 -10.47
C VAL A 447 4.77 -20.43 -9.14
N ILE A 448 3.82 -19.64 -8.62
CA ILE A 448 3.95 -18.95 -7.33
C ILE A 448 3.20 -19.71 -6.26
N VAL A 449 3.90 -20.20 -5.25
CA VAL A 449 3.31 -20.69 -4.01
C VAL A 449 3.98 -19.99 -2.85
N ARG A 450 3.33 -19.93 -1.69
CA ARG A 450 3.94 -19.32 -0.50
C ARG A 450 4.17 -20.36 0.58
N ALA A 451 5.40 -20.42 1.09
CA ALA A 451 5.72 -21.26 2.24
C ALA A 451 5.02 -20.70 3.49
N ILE A 452 4.08 -21.46 4.06
CA ILE A 452 3.35 -21.01 5.26
C ILE A 452 4.25 -20.99 6.49
N SER A 453 5.36 -21.76 6.51
CA SER A 453 6.33 -21.74 7.60
C SER A 453 6.89 -20.35 7.89
N ARG A 454 6.97 -19.47 6.88
CA ARG A 454 7.41 -18.07 7.02
C ARG A 454 6.39 -17.16 7.71
N MET A 455 5.15 -17.61 7.85
CA MET A 455 4.04 -16.84 8.44
C MET A 455 3.84 -17.15 9.93
N TYR A 456 4.52 -18.19 10.45
CA TYR A 456 4.58 -18.49 11.87
C TYR A 456 5.53 -17.53 12.58
N LEU A 457 5.17 -17.14 13.80
CA LEU A 457 5.96 -16.23 14.64
C LEU A 457 6.68 -16.97 15.77
N LYS A 458 5.97 -17.87 16.47
CA LYS A 458 6.47 -18.59 17.64
C LYS A 458 6.01 -20.05 17.69
N ALA A 459 4.78 -20.34 17.28
CA ALA A 459 4.25 -21.69 17.23
C ALA A 459 5.10 -22.57 16.29
N ARG A 460 5.14 -23.88 16.56
CA ARG A 460 5.92 -24.82 15.76
C ARG A 460 5.40 -24.81 14.32
N PRO A 461 6.21 -24.41 13.32
CA PRO A 461 5.72 -24.28 11.95
C PRO A 461 5.31 -25.64 11.37
N ARG A 462 4.15 -25.66 10.70
CA ARG A 462 3.78 -26.75 9.80
C ARG A 462 4.30 -26.44 8.41
N SER A 463 4.90 -27.43 7.76
CA SER A 463 5.36 -27.28 6.37
C SER A 463 4.17 -27.35 5.41
N GLY A 464 3.97 -26.31 4.61
CA GLY A 464 2.86 -26.25 3.67
C GLY A 464 2.95 -25.08 2.69
N LEU A 465 2.21 -25.20 1.61
CA LEU A 465 2.20 -24.24 0.51
C LEU A 465 0.82 -23.60 0.44
N MET A 466 0.76 -22.28 0.49
CA MET A 466 -0.45 -21.52 0.20
C MET A 466 -0.55 -21.27 -1.30
N LEU A 467 -1.68 -21.62 -1.89
CA LEU A 467 -1.95 -21.50 -3.33
C LEU A 467 -3.21 -20.67 -3.57
N GLY A 468 -3.07 -19.54 -4.26
CA GLY A 468 -4.21 -18.76 -4.74
C GLY A 468 -4.88 -19.46 -5.92
N PHE A 469 -6.13 -19.89 -5.80
CA PHE A 469 -6.81 -20.58 -6.92
C PHE A 469 -7.62 -19.62 -7.80
N THR A 470 -7.85 -18.39 -7.36
CA THR A 470 -8.80 -17.48 -8.01
C THR A 470 -8.22 -16.76 -9.21
N GLY A 471 -9.01 -16.68 -10.28
CA GLY A 471 -8.78 -15.80 -11.41
C GLY A 471 -7.81 -16.29 -12.48
N TYR A 472 -7.72 -17.62 -12.62
CA TYR A 472 -6.97 -18.29 -13.67
C TYR A 472 -7.90 -19.14 -14.55
N PRO A 473 -7.71 -19.16 -15.89
CA PRO A 473 -8.40 -20.12 -16.74
C PRO A 473 -8.10 -21.56 -16.31
N ARG A 474 -9.07 -22.46 -16.50
CA ARG A 474 -8.95 -23.88 -16.14
C ARG A 474 -7.67 -24.53 -16.66
N ALA A 475 -7.30 -24.29 -17.92
CA ALA A 475 -6.09 -24.81 -18.53
C ALA A 475 -4.79 -24.34 -17.83
N ALA A 476 -4.76 -23.09 -17.35
CA ALA A 476 -3.62 -22.55 -16.62
C ALA A 476 -3.47 -23.22 -15.24
N ILE A 477 -4.59 -23.50 -14.56
CA ILE A 477 -4.60 -24.24 -13.28
C ILE A 477 -4.05 -25.66 -13.48
N ILE A 478 -4.51 -26.37 -14.51
CA ILE A 478 -4.05 -27.74 -14.82
C ILE A 478 -2.54 -27.76 -15.10
N SER A 479 -2.06 -26.83 -15.93
CA SER A 479 -0.63 -26.71 -16.26
C SER A 479 0.22 -26.38 -15.01
N ALA A 480 -0.21 -25.39 -14.22
CA ALA A 480 0.50 -24.98 -13.01
C ALA A 480 0.53 -26.09 -11.93
N ALA A 481 -0.55 -26.86 -11.78
CA ALA A 481 -0.60 -28.01 -10.88
C ALA A 481 0.45 -29.07 -11.29
N ALA A 482 0.67 -29.28 -12.60
CA ALA A 482 1.72 -30.15 -13.10
C ALA A 482 3.13 -29.65 -12.73
N HIS A 483 3.40 -28.36 -12.95
CA HIS A 483 4.68 -27.74 -12.61
C HIS A 483 4.98 -27.80 -11.11
N LEU A 484 3.96 -27.57 -10.27
CA LEU A 484 4.09 -27.69 -8.83
C LEU A 484 4.40 -29.12 -8.39
N THR A 485 3.68 -30.10 -8.96
CA THR A 485 3.93 -31.52 -8.65
C THR A 485 5.38 -31.91 -8.99
N ALA A 486 5.92 -31.41 -10.11
CA ALA A 486 7.31 -31.61 -10.48
C ALA A 486 8.31 -30.93 -9.52
N ALA A 487 7.97 -29.74 -8.99
CA ALA A 487 8.77 -29.06 -7.96
C ALA A 487 8.84 -29.89 -6.67
N VAL A 488 7.69 -30.38 -6.20
CA VAL A 488 7.59 -31.30 -5.05
C VAL A 488 8.31 -32.63 -5.35
N GLY A 489 8.36 -33.06 -6.62
CA GLY A 489 9.10 -34.23 -7.07
C GLY A 489 10.61 -34.12 -6.85
N GLY A 490 11.23 -33.04 -7.36
CA GLY A 490 12.69 -32.89 -7.49
C GLY A 490 13.44 -32.36 -6.26
N SER A 491 12.76 -31.77 -5.27
CA SER A 491 13.40 -31.09 -4.12
C SER A 491 14.19 -32.00 -3.14
N ARG A 492 14.27 -33.33 -3.36
CA ARG A 492 15.07 -34.23 -2.51
C ARG A 492 16.58 -34.23 -2.84
N ALA A 493 17.00 -33.72 -3.99
CA ALA A 493 18.37 -33.92 -4.50
C ALA A 493 19.43 -32.91 -3.99
N ASP A 494 19.04 -31.70 -3.54
CA ASP A 494 20.01 -30.60 -3.28
C ASP A 494 20.29 -30.32 -1.79
N SER A 495 19.92 -31.23 -0.88
CA SER A 495 20.14 -31.03 0.57
C SER A 495 21.39 -31.74 1.11
N ARG A 496 22.53 -31.62 0.42
CA ARG A 496 23.86 -31.89 1.02
C ARG A 496 24.59 -30.56 1.25
N PRO A 497 25.05 -30.28 2.49
CA PRO A 497 25.79 -29.05 2.75
C PRO A 497 27.14 -29.07 2.01
N PRO A 498 27.66 -27.90 1.57
CA PRO A 498 29.01 -27.81 1.03
C PRO A 498 30.01 -28.17 2.14
N ARG A 499 31.00 -28.99 1.79
CA ARG A 499 32.14 -29.33 2.65
C ARG A 499 33.04 -28.13 2.88
#